data_AF-A0A7Y1UK25-F1
#
_entry.id   AF-A0A7Y1UK25-F1
#
_cell.length_a   1.000
_cell.length_b   1.000
_cell.length_c   1.000
_cell.angle_alpha   90.00
_cell.angle_beta   90.00
_cell.angle_gamma   90.00
#
_symmetry.space_group_name_H-M   'P 1'
#
loop_
_entity.id
_entity.type
_entity.pdbx_description
1 polymer ?
#
loop_
_entity_poly.entity_id
_entity_poly.type
_entity_poly.pdbx_seq_one_letter_code
_entity_poly.pdbx_strand_id
1 'polypeptide(L)'
;MPHLKELHASKKDQGLVLIGIHSTKGGEAMEAYVKDKEIDYPVAIDSDGATMKSYGGNSYPDYFLIDRKGILRFADLANSQLDAAVDLLLAEEAPEEAKADEAAPARDEAPAEEAPASPPGE
;
A
#
# COMPACT_ATOMS: atom_id res chain seq x y z
N MET A 1 13.21 3.77 -7.88
CA MET A 1 12.02 3.86 -8.75
C MET A 1 11.66 5.33 -8.89
N PRO A 2 12.19 6.06 -9.89
CA PRO A 2 11.91 7.49 -10.04
C PRO A 2 10.42 7.76 -10.33
N HIS A 3 9.80 6.93 -11.18
CA HIS A 3 8.40 7.08 -11.59
C HIS A 3 7.41 7.11 -10.42
N LEU A 4 7.47 6.12 -9.51
CA LEU A 4 6.55 6.07 -8.36
C LEU A 4 6.73 7.22 -7.37
N LYS A 5 7.95 7.74 -7.24
CA LYS A 5 8.23 8.92 -6.41
C LYS A 5 7.56 10.16 -7.01
N GLU A 6 7.69 10.35 -8.32
CA GLU A 6 7.06 11.46 -9.04
C GLU A 6 5.53 11.36 -9.05
N LEU A 7 4.99 10.15 -9.25
CA LEU A 7 3.56 9.88 -9.20
C LEU A 7 2.98 10.21 -7.81
N HIS A 8 3.61 9.71 -6.73
CA HIS A 8 3.19 10.03 -5.37
C HIS A 8 3.25 11.53 -5.10
N ALA A 9 4.38 12.18 -5.41
CA ALA A 9 4.55 13.61 -5.18
C ALA A 9 3.51 14.47 -5.92
N SER A 10 3.10 14.08 -7.13
CA SER A 10 2.16 14.85 -7.94
C SER A 10 0.68 14.61 -7.61
N LYS A 11 0.36 13.47 -6.98
CA LYS A 11 -1.03 13.02 -6.76
C LYS A 11 -1.44 12.89 -5.29
N LYS A 12 -0.50 12.94 -4.34
CA LYS A 12 -0.82 12.79 -2.90
C LYS A 12 -1.84 13.80 -2.40
N ASP A 13 -1.74 15.06 -2.84
CA ASP A 13 -2.68 16.13 -2.46
C ASP A 13 -4.07 15.99 -3.13
N GLN A 14 -4.21 15.07 -4.10
CA GLN A 14 -5.49 14.71 -4.72
C GLN A 14 -6.14 13.49 -4.04
N GLY A 15 -5.48 12.93 -3.01
CA GLY A 15 -5.93 11.77 -2.25
C GLY A 15 -5.30 10.44 -2.69
N LEU A 16 -4.22 10.45 -3.49
CA LEU A 16 -3.47 9.22 -3.77
C LEU A 16 -2.66 8.81 -2.54
N VAL A 17 -2.87 7.58 -2.08
CA VAL A 17 -1.97 6.90 -1.13
C VAL A 17 -1.23 5.80 -1.89
N LEU A 18 0.11 5.80 -1.79
CA LEU A 18 0.96 4.77 -2.35
C LEU A 18 1.59 3.97 -1.21
N ILE A 19 1.51 2.63 -1.28
CA ILE A 19 2.19 1.74 -0.32
C ILE A 19 3.05 0.78 -1.12
N GLY A 20 4.37 0.83 -0.90
CA GLY A 20 5.31 -0.09 -1.52
C GLY A 20 5.38 -1.40 -0.75
N ILE A 21 5.04 -2.52 -1.39
CA ILE A 21 5.21 -3.85 -0.80
C ILE A 21 6.43 -4.51 -1.42
N HIS A 22 7.45 -4.76 -0.60
CA HIS A 22 8.69 -5.39 -1.02
C HIS A 22 8.74 -6.84 -0.53
N SER A 23 9.16 -7.78 -1.38
CA SER A 23 9.39 -9.16 -0.96
C SER A 23 10.50 -9.26 0.10
N THR A 24 10.57 -10.36 0.86
CA THR A 24 11.66 -10.61 1.82
C THR A 24 13.04 -10.58 1.17
N LYS A 25 13.14 -11.02 -0.09
CA LYS A 25 14.41 -11.11 -0.82
C LYS A 25 14.97 -9.70 -1.08
N GLY A 26 16.06 -9.36 -0.41
CA GLY A 26 16.69 -8.04 -0.49
C GLY A 26 16.08 -6.99 0.45
N GLY A 27 15.17 -7.40 1.35
CA GLY A 27 14.55 -6.50 2.33
C GLY A 27 15.55 -5.83 3.28
N GLU A 28 16.69 -6.47 3.57
CA GLU A 28 17.75 -5.91 4.42
C GLU A 28 18.36 -4.62 3.85
N ALA A 29 18.37 -4.45 2.53
CA ALA A 29 18.85 -3.24 1.86
C ALA A 29 17.75 -2.19 1.67
N MET A 30 16.48 -2.52 1.99
CA MET A 30 15.34 -1.68 1.65
C MET A 30 15.33 -0.37 2.43
N GLU A 31 15.64 -0.39 3.72
CA GLU A 31 15.70 0.82 4.53
C GLU A 31 16.74 1.82 3.98
N ALA A 32 17.94 1.33 3.66
CA ALA A 32 18.99 2.16 3.07
C ALA A 32 18.57 2.69 1.69
N TYR A 33 17.89 1.88 0.87
CA TYR A 33 17.39 2.29 -0.44
C TYR A 33 16.29 3.36 -0.35
N VAL A 34 15.33 3.20 0.56
CA VAL A 34 14.26 4.19 0.83
C VAL A 34 14.87 5.53 1.22
N LYS A 35 15.88 5.50 2.08
CA LYS A 35 16.60 6.69 2.52
C LYS A 35 17.40 7.34 1.39
N ASP A 36 18.19 6.56 0.64
CA ASP A 36 19.02 7.05 -0.47
C ASP A 36 18.19 7.65 -1.62
N LYS A 37 17.02 7.06 -1.90
CA LYS A 37 16.12 7.54 -2.97
C LYS A 37 15.13 8.59 -2.49
N GLU A 38 15.14 8.91 -1.20
CA GLU A 38 14.19 9.82 -0.54
C GLU A 38 12.74 9.45 -0.93
N ILE A 39 12.39 8.19 -0.74
CA ILE A 39 11.04 7.70 -0.96
C ILE A 39 10.18 8.19 0.21
N ASP A 40 9.17 9.03 -0.08
CA ASP A 40 8.30 9.64 0.95
C ASP A 40 6.98 8.90 1.19
N TYR A 41 6.73 7.81 0.45
CA TYR A 41 5.59 6.93 0.68
C TYR A 41 5.95 5.74 1.58
N PRO A 42 4.99 5.19 2.37
CA PRO A 42 5.21 4.01 3.19
C PRO A 42 5.68 2.80 2.38
N VAL A 43 6.63 2.04 2.95
CA VAL A 43 7.11 0.78 2.40
C VAL A 43 7.04 -0.30 3.48
N ALA A 44 6.44 -1.43 3.16
CA ALA A 44 6.40 -2.62 4.00
C ALA A 44 7.18 -3.79 3.36
N ILE A 45 7.71 -4.67 4.20
CA ILE A 45 8.37 -5.92 3.77
C ILE A 45 7.39 -7.07 4.00
N ASP A 46 6.98 -7.73 2.92
CA ASP A 46 6.16 -8.94 2.90
C ASP A 46 7.04 -10.15 3.27
N SER A 47 7.22 -10.34 4.58
CA SER A 47 8.25 -11.24 5.13
C SER A 47 7.95 -12.73 4.89
N ASP A 48 6.69 -13.10 4.75
CA ASP A 48 6.21 -14.47 4.53
C ASP A 48 5.56 -14.67 3.16
N GLY A 49 5.52 -13.62 2.31
CA GLY A 49 4.86 -13.64 1.02
C GLY A 49 3.34 -13.66 1.09
N ALA A 50 2.75 -13.44 2.28
CA ALA A 50 1.30 -13.53 2.47
C ALA A 50 0.56 -12.45 1.67
N THR A 51 1.11 -11.24 1.57
CA THR A 51 0.50 -10.16 0.80
C THR A 51 0.48 -10.49 -0.69
N MET A 52 1.64 -10.89 -1.25
CA MET A 52 1.76 -11.27 -2.66
C MET A 52 0.79 -12.40 -3.02
N LYS A 53 0.69 -13.42 -2.16
CA LYS A 53 -0.22 -14.55 -2.34
C LYS A 53 -1.70 -14.12 -2.26
N SER A 54 -2.05 -13.26 -1.32
CA SER A 54 -3.44 -12.82 -1.11
C SER A 54 -3.96 -11.97 -2.28
N TYR A 55 -3.08 -11.17 -2.88
CA TYR A 55 -3.39 -10.37 -4.06
C TYR A 55 -3.25 -11.14 -5.38
N GLY A 56 -2.78 -12.39 -5.35
CA GLY A 56 -2.56 -13.20 -6.55
C GLY A 56 -1.42 -12.69 -7.44
N GLY A 57 -0.52 -11.88 -6.89
CA GLY A 57 0.61 -11.32 -7.62
C GLY A 57 1.58 -12.41 -8.06
N ASN A 58 2.13 -12.27 -9.26
CA ASN A 58 3.01 -13.27 -9.88
C ASN A 58 4.33 -12.70 -10.42
N SER A 59 4.49 -11.38 -10.45
CA SER A 59 5.66 -10.71 -11.02
C SER A 59 5.93 -9.36 -10.35
N TYR A 60 7.04 -8.72 -10.72
CA TYR A 60 7.39 -7.38 -10.24
C TYR A 60 7.92 -6.53 -11.40
N PRO A 61 7.59 -5.22 -11.47
CA PRO A 61 6.58 -4.55 -10.65
C PRO A 61 5.16 -4.99 -11.01
N ASP A 62 4.27 -4.92 -10.03
CA ASP A 62 2.85 -5.20 -10.15
C ASP A 62 2.07 -4.19 -9.29
N TYR A 63 0.91 -3.73 -9.76
CA TYR A 63 0.11 -2.68 -9.13
C TYR A 63 -1.34 -3.10 -8.94
N PHE A 64 -1.85 -2.82 -7.74
CA PHE A 64 -3.22 -3.04 -7.34
C PHE A 64 -3.80 -1.70 -6.90
N LEU A 65 -4.91 -1.29 -7.52
CA LEU A 65 -5.53 0.01 -7.25
C LEU A 65 -6.85 -0.19 -6.55
N ILE A 66 -6.96 0.41 -5.37
CA ILE A 66 -8.14 0.39 -4.51
C ILE A 66 -8.76 1.79 -4.55
N ASP A 67 -10.07 1.87 -4.77
CA ASP A 67 -10.78 3.15 -4.78
C ASP A 67 -11.10 3.67 -3.36
N ARG A 68 -11.70 4.86 -3.29
CA ARG A 68 -12.08 5.49 -2.01
C ARG A 68 -13.15 4.73 -1.23
N LYS A 69 -13.79 3.69 -1.80
CA LYS A 69 -14.73 2.79 -1.12
C LYS A 69 -14.03 1.54 -0.58
N GLY A 70 -12.71 1.43 -0.72
CA GLY A 70 -11.97 0.23 -0.36
C GLY A 70 -12.16 -0.93 -1.34
N ILE A 71 -12.66 -0.66 -2.55
CA ILE A 71 -12.91 -1.70 -3.55
C ILE A 71 -11.69 -1.81 -4.49
N LEU A 72 -11.20 -3.03 -4.70
CA LEU A 72 -10.16 -3.31 -5.70
C LEU A 72 -10.73 -3.09 -7.11
N ARG A 73 -10.18 -2.13 -7.85
CA ARG A 73 -10.66 -1.74 -9.19
C ARG A 73 -9.75 -2.23 -10.31
N PHE A 74 -8.45 -2.30 -10.05
CA PHE A 74 -7.46 -2.84 -10.97
C PHE A 74 -6.51 -3.77 -10.21
N ALA A 75 -6.18 -4.89 -10.83
CA ALA A 75 -5.26 -5.90 -10.32
C ALA A 75 -4.34 -6.36 -11.46
N ASP A 76 -3.12 -6.79 -11.12
CA ASP A 76 -2.10 -7.21 -12.09
C ASP A 76 -1.82 -6.14 -13.17
N LEU A 77 -1.77 -4.87 -12.76
CA LEU A 77 -1.70 -3.75 -13.69
C LEU A 77 -0.25 -3.51 -14.12
N ALA A 78 -0.02 -3.40 -15.44
CA ALA A 78 1.30 -3.10 -15.97
C ALA A 78 1.70 -1.65 -15.70
N ASN A 79 3.01 -1.40 -15.62
CA ASN A 79 3.58 -0.07 -15.40
C ASN A 79 3.11 1.00 -16.41
N SER A 80 2.86 0.61 -17.67
CA SER A 80 2.36 1.54 -18.70
C SER A 80 0.92 2.01 -18.49
N GLN A 81 0.15 1.32 -17.65
CA GLN A 81 -1.27 1.61 -17.41
C GLN A 81 -1.51 2.32 -16.08
N LEU A 82 -0.49 2.38 -15.22
CA LEU A 82 -0.60 2.89 -13.84
C LEU A 82 -1.16 4.32 -13.79
N ASP A 83 -0.53 5.26 -14.49
CA ASP A 83 -0.89 6.68 -14.44
C ASP A 83 -2.34 6.92 -14.88
N ALA A 84 -2.75 6.29 -15.99
CA ALA A 84 -4.11 6.41 -16.51
C ALA A 84 -5.15 5.83 -15.55
N ALA A 85 -4.83 4.71 -14.88
CA ALA A 85 -5.73 4.09 -13.92
C ALA A 85 -5.84 4.90 -12.62
N VAL A 86 -4.74 5.50 -12.17
CA VAL A 86 -4.71 6.43 -11.03
C VAL A 86 -5.55 7.67 -11.34
N ASP A 87 -5.35 8.29 -12.50
CA ASP A 87 -6.12 9.46 -12.94
C ASP A 87 -7.63 9.17 -12.99
N LEU A 88 -7.99 7.98 -13.46
CA LEU A 88 -9.38 7.53 -13.52
C LEU A 88 -10.01 7.47 -12.13
N LEU A 89 -9.34 6.83 -11.14
CA LEU A 89 -9.88 6.70 -9.78
C LEU A 89 -9.88 8.03 -9.01
N LEU A 90 -8.89 8.90 -9.24
CA LEU A 90 -8.84 10.21 -8.60
C LEU A 90 -9.97 11.13 -9.07
N ALA A 91 -10.41 10.98 -10.34
CA ALA A 91 -11.52 11.72 -10.91
C ALA A 91 -12.91 11.25 -10.44
N GLU A 92 -13.02 10.05 -9.85
CA GLU A 92 -14.28 9.58 -9.25
C GLU A 92 -14.66 10.46 -8.05
N GLU A 93 -15.94 10.67 -7.77
CA GLU A 93 -16.35 11.42 -6.58
C GLU A 93 -16.10 10.60 -5.30
N ALA A 94 -15.55 11.27 -4.28
CA ALA A 94 -15.37 10.64 -2.97
C ALA A 94 -16.73 10.29 -2.35
N PRO A 95 -16.93 9.04 -1.89
CA PRO A 95 -18.11 8.66 -1.11
C PRO A 95 -18.26 9.58 0.10
N GLU A 96 -19.50 9.87 0.50
CA GLU A 96 -19.78 10.67 1.70
C GLU A 96 -19.12 10.06 2.96
N GLU A 97 -19.01 8.74 3.01
CA GLU A 97 -18.35 7.98 4.09
C GLU A 97 -16.82 8.17 4.13
N ALA A 98 -16.15 8.32 2.98
CA ALA A 98 -14.71 8.57 2.92
C ALA A 98 -14.35 9.99 3.41
N LYS A 99 -15.23 10.97 3.15
CA LYS A 99 -15.09 12.34 3.66
C LYS A 99 -15.20 12.41 5.19
N ALA A 100 -15.90 11.45 5.81
CA ALA A 100 -16.03 11.37 7.26
C ALA A 100 -14.78 10.77 7.94
N ASP A 101 -14.07 9.85 7.28
CA ASP A 101 -12.84 9.25 7.80
C ASP A 101 -11.65 10.22 7.72
N GLU A 102 -11.57 11.05 6.65
CA GLU A 102 -10.60 12.16 6.57
C GLU A 102 -10.83 13.26 7.64
N ALA A 103 -12.06 13.40 8.15
CA ALA A 103 -12.42 14.37 9.19
C ALA A 103 -12.31 13.82 10.62
N ALA A 104 -12.10 12.51 10.78
CA ALA A 104 -11.94 11.89 12.08
C ALA A 104 -10.48 11.99 12.54
N PRO A 105 -10.18 12.42 13.79
CA PRO A 105 -8.83 12.37 14.30
C PRO A 105 -8.35 10.91 14.28
N ALA A 106 -7.09 10.73 13.87
CA ALA A 106 -6.38 9.45 13.76
C ALA A 106 -6.90 8.45 14.81
N ARG A 107 -7.51 7.35 14.33
CA ARG A 107 -7.93 6.26 15.20
C ARG A 107 -6.70 5.75 15.92
N ASP A 108 -6.64 6.15 17.19
CA ASP A 108 -5.71 5.72 18.23
C ASP A 108 -5.62 4.18 18.23
N GLU A 109 -4.37 3.73 18.28
CA GLU A 109 -3.84 2.41 18.58
C GLU A 109 -4.86 1.25 18.75
N ALA A 110 -4.84 0.31 17.80
CA ALA A 110 -5.43 -1.01 18.03
C ALA A 110 -4.73 -1.67 19.24
N PRO A 111 -5.45 -2.13 20.28
CA PRO A 111 -4.82 -2.84 21.37
C PRO A 111 -4.25 -4.15 20.83
N ALA A 112 -2.97 -4.39 21.14
CA ALA A 112 -2.31 -5.66 20.92
C ALA A 112 -3.16 -6.78 21.54
N GLU A 113 -3.67 -7.67 20.69
CA GLU A 113 -4.28 -8.91 21.13
C GLU A 113 -3.17 -9.81 21.69
N GLU A 114 -3.09 -9.91 23.01
CA GLU A 114 -2.23 -10.87 23.71
C GLU A 114 -2.68 -12.30 23.34
N ALA A 115 -1.81 -13.01 22.62
CA ALA A 115 -1.97 -14.45 22.40
C ALA A 115 -1.90 -15.19 23.76
N PRO A 116 -2.87 -16.05 24.10
CA PRO A 116 -2.77 -16.85 25.32
C PRO A 116 -1.69 -17.92 25.15
N ALA A 117 -0.79 -17.96 26.15
CA ALA A 117 0.23 -18.98 26.30
C ALA A 117 -0.37 -20.40 26.28
N SER A 118 0.18 -21.27 25.43
CA SER A 118 -0.07 -22.71 25.49
C SER A 118 0.36 -23.28 26.85
N PRO A 119 -0.45 -24.13 27.51
CA PRO A 119 -0.03 -24.83 28.72
C PRO A 119 0.96 -25.97 28.38
N PRO A 120 1.82 -26.40 29.33
CA PRO A 120 2.66 -27.58 29.14
C PRO A 120 1.91 -28.86 29.52
N GLY A 121 2.16 -29.94 28.78
CA GLY A 121 1.79 -31.33 29.10
C GLY A 121 2.01 -32.19 27.85
N GLU A 122 2.60 -33.39 27.88
CA GLU A 122 3.11 -34.29 28.92
C GLU A 122 4.37 -35.00 28.38
#